data_AF-A0A0R1TKM6-F1
#
_entry.id   AF-A0A0R1TKM6-F1
#
_cell.length_a   1.000
_cell.length_b   1.000
_cell.length_c   1.000
_cell.angle_alpha   90.00
_cell.angle_beta   90.00
_cell.angle_gamma   90.00
#
_symmetry.space_group_name_H-M   'P 1'
#
loop_
_entity.id
_entity.type
_entity.pdbx_description
1 polymer ?
#
loop_
_entity_poly.entity_id
_entity_poly.type
_entity_poly.pdbx_seq_one_letter_code
_entity_poly.pdbx_strand_id
1 'polypeptide(L)' 'MLSEDKFIAGIEFFDAIPPDYSLVNDPSNWRITRLGIEYFKENSLIRKTYKQLKEIKDWLPLT' A
#
# COMPACT_ATOMS: atom_id res chain seq x y z
N MET A 1 8.37 -6.43 -0.61
CA MET A 1 8.03 -5.62 0.60
C MET A 1 7.91 -4.16 0.16
N LEU A 2 7.02 -3.32 0.70
CA LEU A 2 6.69 -1.99 0.12
C LEU A 2 7.90 -1.06 -0.17
N SER A 3 8.98 -1.18 0.60
CA SER A 3 10.27 -0.52 0.35
C SER A 3 11.07 -1.16 -0.81
N GLU A 4 11.16 -2.49 -0.86
CA GLU A 4 11.80 -3.26 -1.94
C GLU A 4 11.11 -3.03 -3.29
N ASP A 5 9.78 -2.93 -3.26
CA ASP A 5 8.93 -2.68 -4.43
C ASP A 5 8.91 -1.19 -4.84
N LYS A 6 9.71 -0.36 -4.17
CA LYS A 6 9.89 1.08 -4.43
C LYS A 6 8.61 1.92 -4.31
N PHE A 7 7.60 1.43 -3.59
CA PHE A 7 6.37 2.19 -3.33
C PHE A 7 6.57 3.25 -2.25
N ILE A 8 7.48 2.99 -1.31
CA ILE A 8 7.88 3.94 -0.26
C ILE A 8 9.40 4.10 -0.33
N ALA A 9 9.87 5.33 -0.24
CA ALA A 9 11.28 5.71 -0.25
C ALA A 9 11.66 6.42 1.04
N GLY A 10 12.96 6.44 1.37
CA GLY A 10 13.48 7.07 2.58
C GLY A 10 13.28 6.24 3.85
N ILE A 11 12.93 4.96 3.72
CA ILE A 11 12.95 4.00 4.82
C ILE A 11 14.38 3.48 4.94
N GLU A 12 14.98 3.68 6.11
CA GLU A 12 16.28 3.12 6.46
C GLU A 12 16.10 2.15 7.62
N PHE A 13 16.62 0.94 7.45
CA PHE A 13 16.66 -0.08 8.49
C PHE A 13 18.03 -0.04 9.15
N PHE A 14 18.04 0.06 10.47
CA PHE A 14 19.23 -0.11 11.27
C PHE A 14 19.19 -1.49 11.90
N ASP A 15 20.26 -2.26 11.71
CA ASP A 15 20.47 -3.51 12.41
C ASP A 15 20.63 -3.19 13.90
N ALA A 16 19.54 -3.29 14.65
CA ALA A 16 19.62 -3.37 16.08
C ALA A 16 20.10 -4.78 16.43
N ILE A 17 20.95 -4.86 17.46
CA ILE A 17 21.57 -6.11 17.90
C ILE A 17 20.47 -7.16 18.15
N PRO A 18 20.56 -8.37 17.55
CA PRO A 18 19.58 -9.45 17.74
C PRO A 18 19.29 -9.74 19.23
N PRO A 19 18.04 -10.08 19.61
CA PRO A 19 17.10 -10.85 18.78
C PRO A 19 15.77 -10.16 18.42
N ASP A 20 15.41 -9.00 18.98
CA ASP A 20 13.96 -8.70 19.05
C ASP A 20 13.43 -7.59 18.14
N TYR A 21 14.25 -6.66 17.65
CA TYR A 21 13.72 -5.50 16.89
C TYR A 21 14.70 -4.97 15.84
N SER A 22 14.21 -4.72 14.63
CA SER A 22 14.87 -3.84 13.67
C SER A 22 14.42 -2.40 13.93
N LEU A 23 15.36 -1.47 14.02
CA LEU A 23 15.03 -0.06 14.13
C LEU A 23 14.76 0.51 12.74
N VAL A 24 13.69 1.28 12.60
CA VAL A 24 13.38 2.00 11.37
C VAL A 24 13.53 3.50 11.65
N ASN A 25 14.06 4.24 10.68
CA ASN A 25 14.17 5.69 10.79
C ASN A 25 12.81 6.40 10.92
N ASP A 26 12.85 7.65 11.37
CA ASP A 26 11.65 8.45 11.67
C ASP A 26 10.67 8.51 10.47
N PRO A 27 9.36 8.26 10.68
CA PRO A 27 8.34 8.30 9.62
C PRO A 27 8.23 9.62 8.87
N SER A 28 8.67 10.74 9.46
CA SER A 28 8.71 12.05 8.79
C SER A 28 9.66 12.09 7.59
N ASN A 29 10.62 11.18 7.51
CA ASN A 29 11.53 11.05 6.37
C ASN A 29 10.98 10.14 5.26
N TRP A 30 9.88 9.44 5.52
CA TRP A 30 9.30 8.51 4.54
C TRP A 30 8.53 9.28 3.48
N ARG A 31 8.71 8.86 2.22
CA ARG A 31 8.03 9.47 1.07
C ARG A 31 7.36 8.39 0.26
N ILE A 32 6.07 8.57 -0.01
CA ILE A 32 5.35 7.71 -0.95
C ILE A 32 5.79 8.10 -2.35
N THR A 33 6.28 7.13 -3.13
CA THR A 33 6.67 7.38 -4.52
C THR A 33 5.45 7.51 -5.41
N ARG A 34 5.60 8.07 -6.61
CA ARG A 34 4.51 8.13 -7.59
C ARG A 34 3.91 6.75 -7.88
N LEU A 35 4.75 5.74 -8.02
CA LEU A 35 4.33 4.34 -8.20
C LEU A 35 3.56 3.84 -6.98
N GLY A 36 4.01 4.19 -5.77
CA GLY A 36 3.29 3.88 -4.53
C GLY A 36 1.90 4.49 -4.50
N ILE A 37 1.75 5.75 -4.92
CA ILE A 37 0.43 6.42 -5.01
C ILE A 37 -0.48 5.68 -5.99
N GLU A 38 0.03 5.30 -7.17
CA GLU A 38 -0.74 4.55 -8.17
C GLU A 38 -1.15 3.16 -7.64
N TYR A 39 -0.21 2.43 -7.04
CA TYR A 39 -0.47 1.14 -6.41
C TYR A 39 -1.51 1.23 -5.29
N PHE A 40 -1.37 2.20 -4.37
CA PHE A 40 -2.33 2.41 -3.29
C PHE A 40 -3.69 2.87 -3.80
N LYS A 41 -3.75 3.64 -4.89
CA LYS A 41 -5.03 3.98 -5.54
C LYS A 41 -5.71 2.73 -6.09
N GLU A 42 -4.97 1.86 -6.77
CA GLU A 42 -5.51 0.64 -7.39
C GLU A 42 -5.89 -0.44 -6.35
N ASN A 43 -5.10 -0.55 -5.29
CA ASN A 43 -5.32 -1.50 -4.20
C ASN A 43 -6.16 -0.96 -3.05
N SER A 44 -6.53 0.32 -3.08
CA SER A 44 -7.43 0.92 -2.09
C SER A 44 -8.71 0.09 -2.01
N LEU A 45 -9.09 -0.27 -0.77
CA LEU A 45 -10.31 -0.99 -0.46
C LEU A 45 -11.54 -0.32 -1.10
N ILE A 46 -11.55 1.01 -1.24
CA ILE A 46 -12.63 1.77 -1.87
C ILE A 46 -12.79 1.39 -3.36
N ARG A 47 -11.69 1.24 -4.11
CA ARG A 47 -11.76 0.82 -5.52
C ARG A 47 -12.15 -0.64 -5.66
N LYS A 48 -11.69 -1.51 -4.76
CA LYS A 48 -12.06 -2.94 -4.73
C LYS A 48 -13.56 -3.10 -4.42
N THR A 49 -14.05 -2.41 -3.40
CA THR A 49 -15.48 -2.38 -3.04
C THR A 49 -16.32 -1.78 -4.16
N TYR A 50 -15.88 -0.69 -4.81
CA TYR A 50 -16.62 -0.11 -5.94
C TYR A 50 -16.70 -1.07 -7.15
N LYS A 51 -15.60 -1.77 -7.49
CA LYS A 51 -15.62 -2.78 -8.55
C LYS A 51 -16.59 -3.92 -8.24
N GLN A 52 -16.52 -4.47 -7.03
CA GLN A 52 -17.44 -5.53 -6.60
C GLN A 52 -18.90 -5.07 -6.62
N LEU A 53 -19.20 -3.87 -6.11
CA LEU A 53 -20.56 -3.32 -6.14
C LEU A 53 -21.06 -3.07 -7.56
N LYS A 54 -20.17 -2.64 -8.47
CA LYS A 54 -20.52 -2.46 -9.89
C LYS A 54 -20.77 -3.81 -10.56
N GLU A 55 -19.93 -4.81 -10.33
CA GLU A 55 -20.12 -6.16 -10.87
C GLU A 55 -21.43 -6.78 -10.37
N ILE A 56 -21.76 -6.64 -9.08
CA ILE A 56 -23.04 -7.08 -8.51
C ILE A 56 -24.21 -6.35 -9.17
N LYS A 57 -24.10 -5.03 -9.39
CA LYS A 57 -25.11 -4.25 -10.10
C LYS A 57 -25.29 -4.69 -11.55
N ASP A 58 -24.20 -4.98 -12.26
CA ASP A 58 -24.23 -5.42 -13.66
C ASP A 58 -24.72 -6.88 -13.79
N TRP A 59 -24.62 -7.69 -12.72
CA TRP A 59 -25.12 -9.06 -12.64
C TRP A 59 -26.61 -9.16 -12.30
N LEU A 60 -27.17 -8.12 -11.66
CA LEU A 60 -28.60 -8.05 -11.41
C LEU A 60 -29.29 -7.81 -12.77
N PRO A 61 -30.16 -8.74 -13.24
CA PRO A 61 -30.91 -8.50 -14.46
C PRO A 61 -31.76 -7.25 -14.20
N LEU A 62 -31.65 -6.26 -15.08
CA LEU A 62 -32.45 -5.04 -15.03
C LEU A 62 -33.94 -5.44 -15.03
N THR A 63 -34.53 -5.58 -13.84
CA THR A 63 -35.97 -5.53 -13.60
C THR A 63 -36.45 -4.09 -13.65
#